data_AF-A0A7S4HH38-F1
#
_entry.id   AF-A0A7S4HH38-F1
#
_cell.length_a   1.000
_cell.length_b   1.000
_cell.length_c   1.000
_cell.angle_alpha   90.00
_cell.angle_beta   90.00
_cell.angle_gamma   90.00
#
_symmetry.space_group_name_H-M   'P 1'
#
loop_
_entity.id
_entity.type
_entity.pdbx_description
1 polymer ?
#
loop_
_entity_poly.entity_id
_entity_poly.type
_entity_poly.pdbx_seq_one_letter_code
_entity_poly.pdbx_strand_id
1 'polypeptide(L)'
;DYQRAVRGQFLPFATRMSKRRLVACVVSVITLFWVYTLWLQDSVRLSESSTEFIASSDLEDIEYWTGLPISASNSMYKDPHTNADEFYSNLSKFKEEIKQFSSKDWATNSTLLPVLATYKPHIGWNGLFDGINQVREETGNSPSQERMHWLGFLVYQDASEPRHAIEITSRDILHKAPMHQAVWEYIIDHDDETPESIHNFVMSELCYFRDEPNKANIWISCVHGYGHGLAGIYGADGLSEALDACAISNDGQFVYACASGVYMMLATEFNEKKIEPCESNRFPATCFQFKGKVFAQAEKKQTNLCDSLDNYSRLGCIWGQYSNKRFSKSQIIECDSLLQDPENKHQRISHAACVDALLSQGDFGDLTSKLCDRYKKKSWLESYTVCEMRKNVNIHNSFSFSDSLYYNYDLLEPSVSQ
;
A
#
# COMPACT_ATOMS: atom_id res chain seq x y z
N ASP A 1 22.18 -18.57 38.51
CA ASP A 1 22.06 -17.38 39.37
C ASP A 1 20.65 -16.77 39.53
N TYR A 2 19.73 -16.92 38.56
CA TYR A 2 18.33 -16.46 38.70
C TYR A 2 17.55 -17.12 39.88
N GLN A 3 17.79 -18.41 40.15
CA GLN A 3 17.14 -19.11 41.27
C GLN A 3 17.71 -18.76 42.66
N ARG A 4 18.89 -18.12 42.75
CA ARG A 4 19.43 -17.60 44.02
C ARG A 4 18.90 -16.21 44.34
N ALA A 5 18.56 -15.41 43.33
CA ALA A 5 17.98 -14.07 43.53
C ALA A 5 16.54 -14.11 44.10
N VAL A 6 15.74 -15.12 43.72
CA VAL A 6 14.32 -15.19 44.13
C VAL A 6 14.13 -15.65 45.59
N ARG A 7 15.06 -16.42 46.17
CA ARG A 7 14.94 -16.91 47.56
C ARG A 7 15.31 -15.89 48.64
N GLY A 8 16.01 -14.80 48.29
CA GLY A 8 16.53 -13.83 49.26
C GLY A 8 15.59 -12.66 49.60
N GLN A 9 14.56 -12.38 48.77
CA GLN A 9 13.77 -11.14 48.90
C GLN A 9 12.29 -11.33 49.24
N PHE A 10 11.74 -12.54 49.15
CA PHE A 10 10.29 -12.77 49.37
C PHE A 10 9.90 -13.30 50.76
N LEU A 11 10.86 -13.75 51.58
CA LEU A 11 10.58 -14.32 52.89
C LEU A 11 10.21 -13.34 54.03
N PRO A 12 10.51 -12.02 54.00
CA PRO A 12 10.03 -11.11 55.04
C PRO A 12 8.62 -10.55 54.78
N PHE A 13 8.06 -10.72 53.57
CA PHE A 13 6.77 -10.08 53.22
C PHE A 13 5.54 -10.91 53.62
N ALA A 14 5.69 -12.23 53.76
CA ALA A 14 4.59 -13.14 54.08
C ALA A 14 4.17 -13.15 55.56
N THR A 15 4.98 -12.63 56.48
CA THR A 15 4.69 -12.68 57.93
C THR A 15 3.89 -11.48 58.47
N ARG A 16 3.51 -10.51 57.62
CA ARG A 16 2.72 -9.33 58.02
C ARG A 16 1.43 -9.10 57.22
N MET A 17 1.07 -9.97 56.29
CA MET A 17 -0.22 -9.87 55.61
C MET A 17 -1.32 -10.55 56.44
N SER A 18 -2.36 -9.78 56.79
CA SER A 18 -3.59 -10.37 57.34
C SER A 18 -4.15 -11.42 56.37
N LYS A 19 -4.75 -12.51 56.89
CA LYS A 19 -5.34 -13.59 56.08
C LYS A 19 -6.23 -13.07 54.94
N ARG A 20 -6.95 -11.96 55.14
CA ARG A 20 -7.79 -11.33 54.11
C ARG A 20 -7.00 -10.78 52.91
N ARG A 21 -5.82 -10.20 53.13
CA ARG A 21 -4.97 -9.68 52.05
C ARG A 21 -4.26 -10.78 51.27
N LEU A 22 -3.90 -11.87 51.95
CA LEU A 22 -3.34 -13.05 51.30
C LEU A 22 -4.38 -13.71 50.37
N VAL A 23 -5.64 -13.86 50.83
CA VAL A 23 -6.72 -14.39 50.00
C VAL A 23 -6.99 -13.50 48.80
N ALA A 24 -7.01 -12.17 48.96
CA ALA A 24 -7.17 -11.24 47.85
C ALA A 24 -6.05 -11.37 46.79
N CYS A 25 -4.78 -11.44 47.21
CA CYS A 25 -3.66 -11.66 46.29
C CYS A 25 -3.75 -13.00 45.56
N VAL A 26 -4.10 -14.09 46.26
CA VAL A 26 -4.23 -15.42 45.64
C VAL A 26 -5.37 -15.44 44.63
N VAL A 27 -6.52 -14.82 44.95
CA VAL A 27 -7.64 -14.70 44.01
C VAL A 27 -7.22 -13.89 42.78
N SER A 28 -6.56 -12.74 42.94
CA SER A 28 -6.08 -11.93 41.81
C SER A 28 -5.10 -12.68 40.90
N VAL A 29 -4.17 -13.46 41.47
CA VAL A 29 -3.21 -14.25 40.67
C VAL A 29 -3.92 -15.39 39.93
N ILE A 30 -4.87 -16.07 40.57
CA ILE A 30 -5.66 -17.12 39.92
C ILE A 30 -6.53 -16.55 38.79
N THR A 31 -7.17 -15.40 39.01
CA THR A 31 -7.97 -14.73 37.97
C THR A 31 -7.11 -14.30 36.78
N LEU A 32 -5.94 -13.71 37.02
CA LEU A 32 -5.00 -13.34 35.94
C LEU A 32 -4.51 -14.56 35.16
N PHE A 33 -4.22 -15.67 35.86
CA PHE A 33 -3.82 -16.92 35.21
C PHE A 33 -4.96 -17.52 34.37
N TRP A 34 -6.19 -17.48 34.88
CA TRP A 34 -7.37 -17.97 34.15
C TRP A 34 -7.68 -17.16 32.89
N VAL A 35 -7.61 -15.82 32.98
CA VAL A 35 -7.76 -14.91 31.83
C VAL A 35 -6.66 -15.18 30.80
N TYR A 36 -5.42 -15.37 31.23
CA TYR A 36 -4.31 -15.69 30.33
C TYR A 36 -4.47 -17.06 29.64
N THR A 37 -4.97 -18.09 30.35
CA THR A 37 -5.23 -19.41 29.74
C THR A 37 -6.40 -19.39 28.76
N LEU A 38 -7.45 -18.60 29.01
CA LEU A 38 -8.55 -18.42 28.07
C LEU A 38 -8.08 -17.67 26.83
N TRP A 39 -7.29 -16.60 27.01
CA TRP A 39 -6.69 -15.87 25.90
C TRP A 39 -5.78 -16.77 25.04
N LEU A 40 -4.97 -17.63 25.65
CA LEU A 40 -4.16 -18.61 24.90
C LEU A 40 -5.01 -19.66 24.18
N GLN A 41 -6.11 -20.13 24.76
CA GLN A 41 -7.00 -21.09 24.11
C GLN A 41 -7.73 -20.49 22.91
N ASP A 42 -8.19 -19.25 23.00
CA ASP A 42 -8.79 -18.53 21.87
C ASP A 42 -7.74 -18.21 20.79
N SER A 43 -6.52 -17.84 21.19
CA SER A 43 -5.42 -17.59 20.24
C SER A 43 -5.01 -18.85 19.46
N VAL A 44 -5.02 -20.03 20.11
CA VAL A 44 -4.73 -21.32 19.45
C VAL A 44 -5.90 -21.78 18.58
N ARG A 45 -7.15 -21.50 18.97
CA ARG A 45 -8.33 -21.79 18.13
C ARG A 45 -8.39 -20.95 16.86
N LEU A 46 -7.97 -19.70 16.93
CA LEU A 46 -7.88 -18.82 15.76
C LEU A 46 -6.76 -19.27 14.80
N SER A 47 -5.72 -19.97 15.28
CA SER A 47 -4.65 -20.47 14.41
C SER A 47 -4.92 -21.83 13.75
N GLU A 48 -5.97 -22.56 14.15
CA GLU A 48 -6.33 -23.89 13.60
C GLU A 48 -7.61 -23.88 12.74
N SER A 49 -8.21 -22.72 12.53
CA SER A 49 -9.19 -22.52 11.45
C SER A 49 -8.43 -22.59 10.12
N SER A 50 -8.18 -23.80 9.63
CA SER A 50 -7.77 -24.02 8.25
C SER A 50 -8.86 -23.44 7.35
N THR A 51 -8.66 -22.22 6.86
CA THR A 51 -9.43 -21.71 5.72
C THR A 51 -9.23 -22.71 4.60
N GLU A 52 -10.26 -23.51 4.32
CA GLU A 52 -10.32 -24.32 3.11
C GLU A 52 -10.38 -23.34 1.94
N PHE A 53 -9.19 -22.99 1.43
CA PHE A 53 -9.08 -22.40 0.12
C PHE A 53 -9.57 -23.43 -0.89
N ILE A 54 -10.20 -22.97 -1.97
CA ILE A 54 -10.33 -23.81 -3.17
C ILE A 54 -8.91 -24.27 -3.48
N ALA A 55 -8.65 -25.59 -3.39
CA ALA A 55 -7.30 -26.12 -3.33
C ALA A 55 -6.46 -25.55 -4.49
N SER A 56 -5.21 -25.13 -4.23
CA SER A 56 -4.43 -24.44 -5.26
C SER A 56 -4.20 -25.30 -6.52
N SER A 57 -4.29 -26.63 -6.40
CA SER A 57 -4.27 -27.55 -7.54
C SER A 57 -5.50 -27.45 -8.45
N ASP A 58 -6.64 -26.99 -7.93
CA ASP A 58 -7.87 -26.73 -8.69
C ASP A 58 -7.92 -25.26 -9.18
N LEU A 59 -7.10 -24.36 -8.60
CA LEU A 59 -6.97 -22.95 -9.00
C LEU A 59 -5.85 -22.70 -10.03
N GLU A 60 -4.83 -23.55 -10.11
CA GLU A 60 -3.76 -23.46 -11.14
C GLU A 60 -4.33 -23.56 -12.57
N ASP A 61 -5.55 -24.11 -12.73
CA ASP A 61 -6.28 -24.20 -13.99
C ASP A 61 -7.36 -23.11 -14.19
N ILE A 62 -7.56 -22.17 -13.26
CA ILE A 62 -8.36 -20.97 -13.55
C ILE A 62 -7.48 -19.99 -14.34
N GLU A 63 -7.28 -20.31 -15.62
CA GLU A 63 -6.52 -19.55 -16.61
C GLU A 63 -6.92 -18.05 -16.70
N TYR A 64 -8.06 -17.69 -16.09
CA TYR A 64 -8.68 -16.37 -16.14
C TYR A 64 -8.51 -15.50 -14.88
N TRP A 65 -8.08 -16.06 -13.73
CA TRP A 65 -8.00 -15.29 -12.49
C TRP A 65 -6.60 -14.77 -12.18
N THR A 66 -6.43 -13.44 -12.18
CA THR A 66 -5.13 -12.78 -11.96
C THR A 66 -4.96 -12.18 -10.56
N GLY A 67 -5.96 -12.30 -9.69
CA GLY A 67 -5.95 -11.77 -8.32
C GLY A 67 -5.32 -12.70 -7.28
N LEU A 68 -5.67 -12.51 -6.01
CA LEU A 68 -5.35 -13.43 -4.90
C LEU A 68 -6.21 -14.69 -4.97
N PRO A 69 -5.76 -15.82 -4.40
CA PRO A 69 -6.61 -16.99 -4.24
C PRO A 69 -7.96 -16.62 -3.60
N ILE A 70 -9.06 -17.18 -4.13
CA ILE A 70 -10.40 -16.93 -3.62
C ILE A 70 -10.75 -17.99 -2.56
N SER A 71 -11.20 -17.54 -1.39
CA SER A 71 -11.70 -18.44 -0.34
C SER A 71 -12.97 -19.17 -0.81
N ALA A 72 -13.13 -20.45 -0.47
CA ALA A 72 -14.31 -21.24 -0.87
C ALA A 72 -15.62 -20.66 -0.29
N SER A 73 -15.54 -19.95 0.83
CA SER A 73 -16.64 -19.22 1.48
C SER A 73 -17.00 -17.89 0.81
N ASN A 74 -16.20 -17.41 -0.14
CA ASN A 74 -16.39 -16.10 -0.74
C ASN A 74 -17.54 -16.11 -1.77
N SER A 75 -18.77 -15.89 -1.30
CA SER A 75 -19.99 -15.94 -2.12
C SER A 75 -20.09 -14.85 -3.20
N MET A 76 -19.22 -13.83 -3.15
CA MET A 76 -19.15 -12.75 -4.14
C MET A 76 -18.50 -13.21 -5.45
N TYR A 77 -17.67 -14.26 -5.39
CA TYR A 77 -17.12 -14.91 -6.55
C TYR A 77 -18.14 -15.86 -7.17
N LYS A 78 -18.32 -15.79 -8.48
CA LYS A 78 -19.06 -16.78 -9.26
C LYS A 78 -18.10 -17.51 -10.17
N ASP A 79 -17.95 -18.82 -9.92
CA ASP A 79 -17.17 -19.70 -10.76
C ASP A 79 -17.81 -19.79 -12.17
N PRO A 80 -17.10 -19.35 -13.23
CA PRO A 80 -17.62 -19.41 -14.59
C PRO A 80 -17.80 -20.85 -15.10
N HIS A 81 -17.26 -21.87 -14.44
CA HIS A 81 -17.36 -23.26 -14.88
C HIS A 81 -18.63 -23.98 -14.39
N THR A 82 -19.16 -23.59 -13.22
CA THR A 82 -20.36 -24.22 -12.64
C THR A 82 -21.61 -24.03 -13.52
N ASN A 83 -21.73 -22.90 -14.24
CA ASN A 83 -22.83 -22.64 -15.20
C ASN A 83 -22.36 -21.69 -16.31
N ALA A 84 -21.43 -22.18 -17.14
CA ALA A 84 -20.73 -21.38 -18.13
C ALA A 84 -21.67 -20.65 -19.11
N ASP A 85 -22.68 -21.33 -19.65
CA ASP A 85 -23.59 -20.73 -20.62
C ASP A 85 -24.34 -19.53 -20.02
N GLU A 86 -24.86 -19.66 -18.79
CA GLU A 86 -25.52 -18.56 -18.10
C GLU A 86 -24.53 -17.43 -17.77
N PHE A 87 -23.35 -17.78 -17.26
CA PHE A 87 -22.33 -16.80 -16.88
C PHE A 87 -21.91 -15.95 -18.09
N TYR A 88 -21.48 -16.60 -19.18
CA TYR A 88 -21.00 -15.91 -20.37
C TYR A 88 -22.13 -15.19 -21.14
N SER A 89 -23.37 -15.72 -21.11
CA SER A 89 -24.52 -15.00 -21.66
C SER A 89 -24.78 -13.70 -20.91
N ASN A 90 -24.75 -13.73 -19.57
CA ASN A 90 -24.97 -12.54 -18.75
C ASN A 90 -23.79 -11.56 -18.80
N LEU A 91 -22.54 -12.06 -18.84
CA LEU A 91 -21.36 -11.22 -19.03
C LEU A 91 -21.43 -10.48 -20.38
N SER A 92 -21.82 -11.16 -21.45
CA SER A 92 -22.00 -10.54 -22.77
C SER A 92 -23.07 -9.44 -22.75
N LYS A 93 -24.24 -9.71 -22.16
CA LYS A 93 -25.31 -8.70 -22.01
C LYS A 93 -24.87 -7.49 -21.18
N PHE A 94 -24.23 -7.74 -20.04
CA PHE A 94 -23.66 -6.70 -19.20
C PHE A 94 -22.71 -5.80 -19.99
N LYS A 95 -21.78 -6.39 -20.74
CA LYS A 95 -20.83 -5.65 -21.60
C LYS A 95 -21.55 -4.79 -22.63
N GLU A 96 -22.52 -5.35 -23.35
CA GLU A 96 -23.27 -4.59 -24.37
C GLU A 96 -24.02 -3.40 -23.77
N GLU A 97 -24.53 -3.55 -22.53
CA GLU A 97 -25.20 -2.47 -21.83
C GLU A 97 -24.22 -1.36 -21.39
N ILE A 98 -23.10 -1.72 -20.73
CA ILE A 98 -22.12 -0.72 -20.28
C ILE A 98 -21.31 -0.09 -21.42
N LYS A 99 -21.23 -0.72 -22.60
CA LYS A 99 -20.67 -0.10 -23.80
C LYS A 99 -21.40 1.19 -24.20
N GLN A 100 -22.70 1.27 -23.90
CA GLN A 100 -23.52 2.43 -24.20
C GLN A 100 -23.38 3.55 -23.16
N PHE A 101 -22.69 3.32 -22.04
CA PHE A 101 -22.55 4.31 -20.98
C PHE A 101 -21.71 5.49 -21.46
N SER A 102 -22.23 6.69 -21.32
CA SER A 102 -21.42 7.91 -21.38
C SER A 102 -20.59 8.08 -20.10
N SER A 103 -19.64 9.02 -20.09
CA SER A 103 -18.92 9.37 -18.85
C SER A 103 -19.87 9.82 -17.72
N LYS A 104 -21.04 10.37 -18.07
CA LYS A 104 -22.06 10.75 -17.09
C LYS A 104 -22.80 9.54 -16.52
N ASP A 105 -23.05 8.51 -17.33
CA ASP A 105 -23.70 7.29 -16.87
C ASP A 105 -22.81 6.54 -15.88
N TRP A 106 -21.51 6.46 -16.16
CA TRP A 106 -20.52 5.95 -15.22
C TRP A 106 -20.52 6.71 -13.89
N ALA A 107 -20.66 8.04 -13.92
CA ALA A 107 -20.59 8.90 -12.74
C ALA A 107 -21.88 8.90 -11.88
N THR A 108 -22.99 8.31 -12.35
CA THR A 108 -24.28 8.41 -11.64
C THR A 108 -24.77 7.07 -11.10
N ASN A 109 -25.23 7.07 -9.85
CA ASN A 109 -25.79 5.89 -9.20
C ASN A 109 -27.08 5.40 -9.85
N SER A 110 -27.90 6.32 -10.38
CA SER A 110 -29.18 6.01 -11.01
C SER A 110 -29.06 5.11 -12.24
N THR A 111 -27.92 5.14 -12.94
CA THR A 111 -27.69 4.31 -14.13
C THR A 111 -26.91 3.05 -13.76
N LEU A 112 -25.83 3.18 -13.00
CA LEU A 112 -24.95 2.03 -12.73
C LEU A 112 -25.55 1.03 -11.73
N LEU A 113 -26.20 1.47 -10.64
CA LEU A 113 -26.71 0.54 -9.62
C LEU A 113 -27.76 -0.45 -10.16
N PRO A 114 -28.74 -0.06 -11.00
CA PRO A 114 -29.67 -1.01 -11.61
C PRO A 114 -28.98 -2.07 -12.47
N VAL A 115 -27.95 -1.67 -13.23
CA VAL A 115 -27.16 -2.61 -14.05
C VAL A 115 -26.41 -3.59 -13.16
N LEU A 116 -25.69 -3.10 -12.15
CA LEU A 116 -25.01 -3.96 -11.19
C LEU A 116 -25.98 -4.92 -10.49
N ALA A 117 -27.13 -4.44 -10.02
CA ALA A 117 -28.14 -5.27 -9.36
C ALA A 117 -28.71 -6.35 -10.29
N THR A 118 -28.82 -6.06 -11.59
CA THR A 118 -29.30 -7.01 -12.60
C THR A 118 -28.30 -8.14 -12.83
N TYR A 119 -27.01 -7.84 -12.99
CA TYR A 119 -26.02 -8.85 -13.40
C TYR A 119 -25.21 -9.47 -12.26
N LYS A 120 -24.98 -8.76 -11.14
CA LYS A 120 -24.20 -9.25 -9.99
C LYS A 120 -24.63 -10.65 -9.51
N PRO A 121 -25.93 -10.99 -9.39
CA PRO A 121 -26.33 -12.33 -8.94
C PRO A 121 -25.88 -13.47 -9.86
N HIS A 122 -25.71 -13.18 -11.15
CA HIS A 122 -25.41 -14.17 -12.19
C HIS A 122 -23.92 -14.34 -12.45
N ILE A 123 -23.15 -13.24 -12.41
CA ILE A 123 -21.73 -13.24 -12.78
C ILE A 123 -20.79 -12.82 -11.65
N GLY A 124 -21.32 -12.51 -10.46
CA GLY A 124 -20.53 -12.09 -9.31
C GLY A 124 -19.81 -10.77 -9.52
N TRP A 125 -19.01 -10.37 -8.52
CA TRP A 125 -18.15 -9.21 -8.67
C TRP A 125 -16.98 -9.47 -9.63
N ASN A 126 -16.49 -10.71 -9.71
CA ASN A 126 -15.46 -11.10 -10.65
C ASN A 126 -15.87 -10.87 -12.10
N GLY A 127 -17.08 -11.32 -12.50
CA GLY A 127 -17.58 -11.13 -13.86
C GLY A 127 -17.93 -9.67 -14.18
N LEU A 128 -18.43 -8.89 -13.22
CA LEU A 128 -18.64 -7.45 -13.42
C LEU A 128 -17.32 -6.73 -13.72
N PHE A 129 -16.28 -7.05 -12.97
CA PHE A 129 -14.94 -6.54 -13.18
C PHE A 129 -14.31 -7.00 -14.50
N ASP A 130 -14.52 -8.26 -14.91
CA ASP A 130 -14.17 -8.75 -16.24
C ASP A 130 -14.83 -7.93 -17.34
N GLY A 131 -16.14 -7.71 -17.23
CA GLY A 131 -16.91 -6.97 -18.22
C GLY A 131 -16.44 -5.52 -18.34
N ILE A 132 -16.19 -4.83 -17.21
CA ILE A 132 -15.64 -3.46 -17.20
C ILE A 132 -14.29 -3.42 -17.89
N ASN A 133 -13.38 -4.34 -17.56
CA ASN A 133 -12.05 -4.37 -18.15
C ASN A 133 -12.08 -4.63 -19.66
N GLN A 134 -12.89 -5.60 -20.10
CA GLN A 134 -13.04 -5.92 -21.52
C GLN A 134 -13.65 -4.75 -22.30
N VAL A 135 -14.64 -4.03 -21.75
CA VAL A 135 -15.22 -2.86 -22.42
C VAL A 135 -14.22 -1.71 -22.51
N ARG A 136 -13.39 -1.51 -21.47
CA ARG A 136 -12.28 -0.55 -21.49
C ARG A 136 -11.29 -0.88 -22.61
N GLU A 137 -10.90 -2.14 -22.75
CA GLU A 137 -9.97 -2.59 -23.80
C GLU A 137 -10.58 -2.46 -25.20
N GLU A 138 -11.86 -2.79 -25.36
CA GLU A 138 -12.56 -2.75 -26.65
C GLU A 138 -12.87 -1.34 -27.14
N THR A 139 -13.21 -0.42 -26.24
CA THR A 139 -13.79 0.88 -26.61
C THR A 139 -13.03 2.09 -26.09
N GLY A 140 -12.09 1.90 -25.15
CA GLY A 140 -11.49 2.98 -24.37
C GLY A 140 -12.44 3.62 -23.35
N ASN A 141 -13.71 3.21 -23.32
CA ASN A 141 -14.69 3.69 -22.35
C ASN A 141 -14.50 2.95 -21.02
N SER A 142 -14.31 3.71 -19.95
CA SER A 142 -14.08 3.15 -18.63
C SER A 142 -14.66 4.09 -17.57
N PRO A 143 -15.11 3.56 -16.43
CA PRO A 143 -15.32 4.38 -15.23
C PRO A 143 -14.06 5.17 -14.88
N SER A 144 -14.24 6.34 -14.27
CA SER A 144 -13.14 7.10 -13.68
C SER A 144 -12.50 6.34 -12.52
N GLN A 145 -11.29 6.73 -12.13
CA GLN A 145 -10.61 6.16 -10.96
C GLN A 145 -11.44 6.31 -9.67
N GLU A 146 -12.02 7.50 -9.43
CA GLU A 146 -12.95 7.75 -8.33
C GLU A 146 -14.15 6.79 -8.35
N ARG A 147 -14.67 6.48 -9.54
CA ARG A 147 -15.78 5.53 -9.65
C ARG A 147 -15.36 4.09 -9.37
N MET A 148 -14.14 3.70 -9.71
CA MET A 148 -13.60 2.40 -9.33
C MET A 148 -13.38 2.27 -7.83
N HIS A 149 -12.90 3.34 -7.17
CA HIS A 149 -12.86 3.39 -5.71
C HIS A 149 -14.27 3.12 -5.14
N TRP A 150 -15.28 3.85 -5.60
CA TRP A 150 -16.66 3.62 -5.15
C TRP A 150 -17.18 2.19 -5.39
N LEU A 151 -16.79 1.53 -6.49
CA LEU A 151 -17.13 0.11 -6.68
C LEU A 151 -16.48 -0.78 -5.62
N GLY A 152 -15.26 -0.46 -5.19
CA GLY A 152 -14.60 -1.11 -4.06
C GLY A 152 -15.38 -0.98 -2.75
N PHE A 153 -15.96 0.19 -2.47
CA PHE A 153 -16.87 0.37 -1.33
C PHE A 153 -18.08 -0.56 -1.42
N LEU A 154 -18.70 -0.71 -2.60
CA LEU A 154 -19.82 -1.64 -2.76
C LEU A 154 -19.41 -3.10 -2.55
N VAL A 155 -18.21 -3.50 -2.99
CA VAL A 155 -17.67 -4.84 -2.72
C VAL A 155 -17.49 -5.04 -1.23
N TYR A 156 -16.92 -4.06 -0.52
CA TYR A 156 -16.77 -4.10 0.93
C TYR A 156 -18.12 -4.27 1.65
N GLN A 157 -19.14 -3.50 1.27
CA GLN A 157 -20.49 -3.60 1.83
C GLN A 157 -21.19 -4.94 1.57
N ASP A 158 -20.89 -5.58 0.42
CA ASP A 158 -21.44 -6.90 0.09
C ASP A 158 -20.67 -8.06 0.75
N ALA A 159 -19.46 -7.82 1.23
CA ALA A 159 -18.59 -8.85 1.76
C ALA A 159 -19.05 -9.32 3.14
N SER A 160 -19.12 -10.64 3.33
CA SER A 160 -19.39 -11.22 4.65
C SER A 160 -18.20 -11.09 5.61
N GLU A 161 -17.00 -10.97 5.05
CA GLU A 161 -15.73 -10.86 5.77
C GLU A 161 -14.84 -9.86 5.03
N PRO A 162 -14.05 -9.02 5.74
CA PRO A 162 -13.19 -8.03 5.09
C PRO A 162 -12.21 -8.66 4.08
N ARG A 163 -11.64 -9.84 4.41
CA ARG A 163 -10.74 -10.58 3.51
C ARG A 163 -11.41 -10.91 2.16
N HIS A 164 -12.69 -11.28 2.16
CA HIS A 164 -13.40 -11.61 0.92
C HIS A 164 -13.46 -10.41 -0.05
N ALA A 165 -13.55 -9.18 0.47
CA ALA A 165 -13.51 -7.98 -0.35
C ALA A 165 -12.12 -7.80 -1.00
N ILE A 166 -11.05 -8.04 -0.26
CA ILE A 166 -9.67 -7.93 -0.77
C ILE A 166 -9.40 -8.97 -1.84
N GLU A 167 -9.78 -10.23 -1.61
CA GLU A 167 -9.66 -11.29 -2.60
C GLU A 167 -10.28 -10.88 -3.95
N ILE A 168 -11.54 -10.41 -3.92
CA ILE A 168 -12.27 -9.98 -5.12
C ILE A 168 -11.64 -8.76 -5.81
N THR A 169 -11.18 -7.78 -5.03
CA THR A 169 -10.69 -6.49 -5.54
C THR A 169 -9.20 -6.49 -5.88
N SER A 170 -8.46 -7.53 -5.51
CA SER A 170 -7.01 -7.67 -5.74
C SER A 170 -6.56 -7.68 -7.20
N ARG A 171 -7.50 -7.83 -8.13
CA ARG A 171 -7.24 -7.80 -9.57
C ARG A 171 -6.70 -6.45 -10.00
N ASP A 172 -5.83 -6.47 -11.01
CA ASP A 172 -5.23 -5.24 -11.54
C ASP A 172 -6.19 -4.44 -12.43
N ILE A 173 -7.21 -3.83 -11.81
CA ILE A 173 -8.21 -3.02 -12.50
C ILE A 173 -8.00 -1.56 -12.09
N LEU A 174 -7.57 -0.74 -13.05
CA LEU A 174 -7.27 0.69 -12.86
C LEU A 174 -6.40 0.93 -11.62
N HIS A 175 -5.21 0.31 -11.58
CA HIS A 175 -4.27 0.43 -10.45
C HIS A 175 -4.86 -0.05 -9.12
N LYS A 176 -5.73 -1.08 -9.17
CA LYS A 176 -6.37 -1.69 -8.01
C LYS A 176 -7.16 -0.69 -7.16
N ALA A 177 -7.69 0.36 -7.78
CA ALA A 177 -8.56 1.33 -7.12
C ALA A 177 -9.71 0.68 -6.31
N PRO A 178 -10.39 -0.39 -6.76
CA PRO A 178 -11.39 -1.05 -5.91
C PRO A 178 -10.81 -1.60 -4.59
N MET A 179 -9.60 -2.15 -4.62
CA MET A 179 -8.96 -2.67 -3.41
C MET A 179 -8.56 -1.56 -2.47
N HIS A 180 -8.08 -0.43 -3.00
CA HIS A 180 -7.76 0.73 -2.16
C HIS A 180 -8.97 1.16 -1.33
N GLN A 181 -10.15 1.25 -1.95
CA GLN A 181 -11.36 1.61 -1.22
C GLN A 181 -11.79 0.52 -0.24
N ALA A 182 -11.72 -0.76 -0.61
CA ALA A 182 -12.10 -1.84 0.30
C ALA A 182 -11.26 -1.86 1.59
N VAL A 183 -9.96 -1.58 1.48
CA VAL A 183 -9.06 -1.41 2.64
C VAL A 183 -9.40 -0.13 3.41
N TRP A 184 -9.57 0.99 2.70
CA TRP A 184 -9.92 2.29 3.29
C TRP A 184 -11.19 2.18 4.15
N GLU A 185 -12.28 1.64 3.61
CA GLU A 185 -13.57 1.57 4.31
C GLU A 185 -13.48 0.74 5.59
N TYR A 186 -12.71 -0.36 5.57
CA TYR A 186 -12.44 -1.11 6.80
C TYR A 186 -11.80 -0.22 7.88
N ILE A 187 -10.84 0.61 7.50
CA ILE A 187 -10.12 1.48 8.45
C ILE A 187 -11.05 2.54 9.01
N ILE A 188 -11.89 3.16 8.16
CA ILE A 188 -12.90 4.12 8.62
C ILE A 188 -13.87 3.47 9.62
N ASP A 189 -14.34 2.25 9.35
CA ASP A 189 -15.29 1.57 10.23
C ASP A 189 -14.70 1.17 11.59
N HIS A 190 -13.37 1.28 11.76
CA HIS A 190 -12.63 0.98 12.99
C HIS A 190 -11.81 2.18 13.46
N ASP A 191 -12.32 3.41 13.26
CA ASP A 191 -11.66 4.66 13.65
C ASP A 191 -11.54 4.87 15.16
N ASP A 192 -12.24 4.04 15.96
CA ASP A 192 -12.16 4.00 17.41
C ASP A 192 -11.02 3.12 17.95
N GLU A 193 -10.35 2.35 17.09
CA GLU A 193 -9.20 1.52 17.44
C GLU A 193 -7.87 2.29 17.48
N THR A 194 -6.90 1.75 18.20
CA THR A 194 -5.53 2.30 18.19
C THR A 194 -4.85 2.04 16.85
N PRO A 195 -3.97 2.92 16.36
CA PRO A 195 -3.17 2.71 15.14
C PRO A 195 -2.46 1.35 15.08
N GLU A 196 -1.93 0.85 16.19
CA GLU A 196 -1.27 -0.45 16.25
C GLU A 196 -2.25 -1.62 16.03
N SER A 197 -3.48 -1.51 16.54
CA SER A 197 -4.54 -2.52 16.34
C SER A 197 -4.94 -2.58 14.87
N ILE A 198 -5.24 -1.43 14.28
CA ILE A 198 -5.58 -1.30 12.85
C ILE A 198 -4.43 -1.84 12.00
N HIS A 199 -3.19 -1.44 12.29
CA HIS A 199 -2.00 -1.92 11.57
C HIS A 199 -1.88 -3.45 11.62
N ASN A 200 -1.99 -4.04 12.82
CA ASN A 200 -1.88 -5.48 12.99
C ASN A 200 -2.98 -6.22 12.22
N PHE A 201 -4.23 -5.75 12.31
CA PHE A 201 -5.35 -6.34 11.57
C PHE A 201 -5.15 -6.24 10.07
N VAL A 202 -4.78 -5.06 9.56
CA VAL A 202 -4.51 -4.85 8.14
C VAL A 202 -3.43 -5.81 7.67
N MET A 203 -2.36 -6.01 8.43
CA MET A 203 -1.28 -6.91 8.04
C MET A 203 -1.62 -8.40 8.16
N SER A 204 -2.51 -8.80 9.07
CA SER A 204 -2.89 -10.22 9.25
C SER A 204 -4.09 -10.65 8.41
N GLU A 205 -5.03 -9.74 8.15
CA GLU A 205 -6.32 -10.06 7.54
C GLU A 205 -6.51 -9.49 6.14
N LEU A 206 -6.11 -8.24 5.91
CA LEU A 206 -6.35 -7.56 4.63
C LEU A 206 -5.18 -7.72 3.68
N CYS A 207 -3.97 -7.39 4.10
CA CYS A 207 -2.74 -7.38 3.31
C CYS A 207 -1.78 -8.52 3.73
N TYR A 208 -2.31 -9.70 4.01
CA TYR A 208 -1.61 -10.86 4.57
C TYR A 208 -0.61 -11.55 3.62
N PHE A 209 -0.66 -11.22 2.34
CA PHE A 209 0.04 -11.90 1.24
C PHE A 209 1.36 -11.21 0.85
N ARG A 210 2.03 -10.56 1.81
CA ARG A 210 3.33 -9.90 1.60
C ARG A 210 4.39 -10.84 1.04
N ASP A 211 4.49 -12.02 1.65
CA ASP A 211 5.54 -13.00 1.36
C ASP A 211 5.11 -14.01 0.26
N GLU A 212 3.92 -13.82 -0.34
CA GLU A 212 3.46 -14.68 -1.42
C GLU A 212 4.19 -14.38 -2.74
N PRO A 213 4.71 -15.42 -3.43
CA PRO A 213 5.39 -15.24 -4.70
C PRO A 213 4.53 -14.50 -5.72
N ASN A 214 5.11 -13.50 -6.38
CA ASN A 214 4.45 -12.66 -7.40
C ASN A 214 3.25 -11.84 -6.91
N LYS A 215 3.04 -11.67 -5.60
CA LYS A 215 1.96 -10.85 -5.04
C LYS A 215 2.40 -9.50 -4.48
N ALA A 216 3.71 -9.20 -4.53
CA ALA A 216 4.27 -7.94 -4.02
C ALA A 216 3.54 -6.69 -4.54
N ASN A 217 3.15 -6.65 -5.83
CA ASN A 217 2.39 -5.54 -6.39
C ASN A 217 1.03 -5.35 -5.72
N ILE A 218 0.27 -6.45 -5.60
CA ILE A 218 -1.03 -6.42 -4.94
C ILE A 218 -0.83 -5.98 -3.48
N TRP A 219 0.20 -6.49 -2.81
CA TRP A 219 0.41 -6.23 -1.39
C TRP A 219 0.69 -4.74 -1.17
N ILE A 220 1.55 -4.18 -2.00
CA ILE A 220 1.86 -2.76 -1.92
C ILE A 220 0.65 -1.86 -2.21
N SER A 221 -0.16 -2.20 -3.22
CA SER A 221 -1.42 -1.47 -3.46
C SER A 221 -2.40 -1.59 -2.29
N CYS A 222 -2.44 -2.74 -1.61
CA CYS A 222 -3.26 -2.92 -0.40
C CYS A 222 -2.81 -1.95 0.70
N VAL A 223 -1.50 -1.85 0.93
CA VAL A 223 -0.91 -0.89 1.88
C VAL A 223 -1.12 0.57 1.45
N HIS A 224 -1.12 0.86 0.16
CA HIS A 224 -1.48 2.20 -0.34
C HIS A 224 -2.93 2.57 0.02
N GLY A 225 -3.86 1.61 -0.12
CA GLY A 225 -5.23 1.73 0.38
C GLY A 225 -5.31 1.99 1.89
N TYR A 226 -4.43 1.36 2.67
CA TYR A 226 -4.31 1.65 4.11
C TYR A 226 -3.97 3.11 4.38
N GLY A 227 -3.06 3.69 3.59
CA GLY A 227 -2.77 5.12 3.62
C GLY A 227 -3.97 6.02 3.33
N HIS A 228 -4.82 5.68 2.36
CA HIS A 228 -6.08 6.41 2.13
C HIS A 228 -7.01 6.33 3.35
N GLY A 229 -7.13 5.15 3.96
CA GLY A 229 -7.87 4.97 5.21
C GLY A 229 -7.46 5.94 6.31
N LEU A 230 -6.16 6.00 6.59
CA LEU A 230 -5.62 6.91 7.60
C LEU A 230 -5.88 8.37 7.24
N ALA A 231 -5.67 8.78 5.99
CA ALA A 231 -6.00 10.14 5.55
C ALA A 231 -7.49 10.46 5.71
N GLY A 232 -8.39 9.49 5.48
CA GLY A 232 -9.82 9.65 5.69
C GLY A 232 -10.21 9.91 7.15
N ILE A 233 -9.53 9.25 8.11
CA ILE A 233 -9.76 9.44 9.55
C ILE A 233 -9.17 10.77 10.03
N TYR A 234 -7.89 11.01 9.73
CA TYR A 234 -7.14 12.10 10.35
C TYR A 234 -7.25 13.43 9.60
N GLY A 235 -7.55 13.42 8.30
CA GLY A 235 -7.62 14.61 7.47
C GLY A 235 -6.29 15.38 7.36
N ALA A 236 -6.33 16.57 6.76
CA ALA A 236 -5.14 17.43 6.66
C ALA A 236 -4.61 17.90 8.02
N ASP A 237 -5.50 18.12 9.01
CA ASP A 237 -5.11 18.59 10.34
C ASP A 237 -4.38 17.52 11.16
N GLY A 238 -4.69 16.24 10.94
CA GLY A 238 -4.04 15.09 11.58
C GLY A 238 -2.99 14.39 10.70
N LEU A 239 -2.39 15.11 9.74
CA LEU A 239 -1.40 14.52 8.83
C LEU A 239 -0.25 13.84 9.57
N SER A 240 0.27 14.44 10.65
CA SER A 240 1.39 13.86 11.39
C SER A 240 1.01 12.51 12.00
N GLU A 241 -0.19 12.43 12.59
CA GLU A 241 -0.74 11.23 13.20
C GLU A 241 -0.95 10.11 12.17
N ALA A 242 -1.46 10.45 10.98
CA ALA A 242 -1.58 9.49 9.88
C ALA A 242 -0.21 8.94 9.44
N LEU A 243 0.81 9.79 9.34
CA LEU A 243 2.16 9.37 8.94
C LEU A 243 2.86 8.57 10.06
N ASP A 244 2.62 8.89 11.32
CA ASP A 244 3.12 8.11 12.45
C ASP A 244 2.48 6.71 12.51
N ALA A 245 1.20 6.59 12.15
CA ALA A 245 0.53 5.30 11.99
C ALA A 245 1.14 4.46 10.83
N CYS A 246 1.54 5.10 9.73
CA CYS A 246 2.31 4.41 8.67
C CYS A 246 3.66 3.90 9.17
N ALA A 247 4.29 4.63 10.09
CA ALA A 247 5.62 4.35 10.61
C ALA A 247 5.70 3.25 11.68
N ILE A 248 4.57 2.67 12.07
CA ILE A 248 4.54 1.53 13.02
C ILE A 248 5.25 0.31 12.45
N SER A 249 5.22 0.15 11.12
CA SER A 249 5.91 -0.93 10.44
C SER A 249 7.42 -0.69 10.37
N ASN A 250 8.20 -1.76 10.55
CA ASN A 250 9.64 -1.75 10.28
C ASN A 250 9.96 -2.07 8.81
N ASP A 251 8.95 -2.30 7.97
CA ASP A 251 9.15 -2.49 6.53
C ASP A 251 9.10 -1.16 5.78
N GLY A 252 10.23 -0.72 5.25
CA GLY A 252 10.32 0.49 4.44
C GLY A 252 9.33 0.51 3.26
N GLN A 253 9.07 -0.63 2.60
CA GLN A 253 8.12 -0.66 1.48
C GLN A 253 6.70 -0.37 1.95
N PHE A 254 6.32 -0.93 3.09
CA PHE A 254 5.03 -0.65 3.72
C PHE A 254 4.90 0.84 4.03
N VAL A 255 5.92 1.38 4.71
CA VAL A 255 5.92 2.75 5.22
C VAL A 255 5.75 3.75 4.06
N TYR A 256 6.51 3.59 2.98
CA TYR A 256 6.41 4.46 1.80
C TYR A 256 5.09 4.28 1.03
N ALA A 257 4.55 3.06 0.95
CA ALA A 257 3.26 2.80 0.33
C ALA A 257 2.10 3.42 1.09
N CYS A 258 2.10 3.28 2.41
CA CYS A 258 1.13 3.89 3.29
C CYS A 258 1.23 5.43 3.20
N ALA A 259 2.43 5.99 3.34
CA ALA A 259 2.62 7.44 3.29
C ALA A 259 2.23 8.05 1.93
N SER A 260 2.49 7.35 0.81
CA SER A 260 2.03 7.83 -0.50
C SER A 260 0.49 7.86 -0.58
N GLY A 261 -0.19 6.88 0.02
CA GLY A 261 -1.65 6.85 0.12
C GLY A 261 -2.18 8.06 0.91
N VAL A 262 -1.56 8.37 2.04
CA VAL A 262 -1.93 9.54 2.87
C VAL A 262 -1.78 10.83 2.08
N TYR A 263 -0.58 11.08 1.53
CA TYR A 263 -0.30 12.32 0.80
C TYR A 263 -1.11 12.46 -0.49
N MET A 264 -1.36 11.37 -1.22
CA MET A 264 -2.16 11.42 -2.45
C MET A 264 -3.60 11.84 -2.16
N MET A 265 -4.20 11.28 -1.11
CA MET A 265 -5.57 11.58 -0.74
C MET A 265 -5.73 13.05 -0.28
N LEU A 266 -4.78 13.54 0.51
CA LEU A 266 -4.79 14.92 1.02
C LEU A 266 -4.18 15.96 0.06
N ALA A 267 -3.68 15.53 -1.11
CA ALA A 267 -3.00 16.41 -2.05
C ALA A 267 -3.86 17.61 -2.50
N THR A 268 -5.18 17.42 -2.58
CA THR A 268 -6.15 18.46 -2.95
C THR A 268 -6.42 19.46 -1.82
N GLU A 269 -6.18 19.08 -0.56
CA GLU A 269 -6.34 19.93 0.62
C GLU A 269 -5.11 20.82 0.85
N PHE A 270 -3.94 20.36 0.40
CA PHE A 270 -2.71 21.15 0.50
C PHE A 270 -2.57 22.15 -0.63
N ASN A 271 -1.98 23.31 -0.31
CA ASN A 271 -1.62 24.28 -1.34
C ASN A 271 -0.48 23.72 -2.21
N GLU A 272 -0.82 23.31 -3.43
CA GLU A 272 0.13 22.75 -4.40
C GLU A 272 1.23 23.75 -4.86
N LYS A 273 1.15 25.03 -4.44
CA LYS A 273 2.16 26.07 -4.72
C LYS A 273 3.14 26.28 -3.56
N LYS A 274 2.93 25.60 -2.43
CA LYS A 274 3.81 25.63 -1.26
C LYS A 274 4.55 24.30 -1.10
N ILE A 275 5.75 24.39 -0.53
CA ILE A 275 6.55 23.23 -0.11
C ILE A 275 5.78 22.46 0.98
N GLU A 276 5.20 23.21 1.93
CA GLU A 276 4.35 22.70 3.00
C GLU A 276 3.28 21.73 2.48
N PRO A 277 3.09 20.55 3.11
CA PRO A 277 3.68 20.12 4.40
C PRO A 277 5.00 19.35 4.30
N CYS A 278 5.63 19.26 3.12
CA CYS A 278 6.69 18.29 2.84
C CYS A 278 8.01 18.52 3.59
N GLU A 279 8.30 19.74 4.02
CA GLU A 279 9.52 20.11 4.75
C GLU A 279 9.44 19.89 6.26
N SER A 280 8.23 19.69 6.80
CA SER A 280 7.99 19.61 8.24
C SER A 280 7.45 18.25 8.69
N ASN A 281 7.21 17.33 7.75
CA ASN A 281 6.60 16.04 8.02
C ASN A 281 7.47 14.87 7.54
N ARG A 282 7.09 13.67 7.99
CA ARG A 282 7.78 12.43 7.63
C ARG A 282 7.59 12.10 6.16
N PHE A 283 8.54 11.33 5.62
CA PHE A 283 8.49 10.82 4.24
C PHE A 283 8.41 11.94 3.19
N PRO A 284 9.35 12.91 3.17
CA PRO A 284 9.31 14.04 2.25
C PRO A 284 9.27 13.59 0.78
N ALA A 285 9.89 12.47 0.43
CA ALA A 285 9.87 11.94 -0.94
C ALA A 285 8.45 11.64 -1.46
N THR A 286 7.59 11.03 -0.64
CA THR A 286 6.19 10.73 -1.01
C THR A 286 5.39 12.02 -1.12
N CYS A 287 5.58 12.97 -0.19
CA CYS A 287 4.93 14.28 -0.26
C CYS A 287 5.30 15.05 -1.53
N PHE A 288 6.60 15.20 -1.81
CA PHE A 288 7.10 15.95 -2.95
C PHE A 288 6.72 15.32 -4.29
N GLN A 289 6.45 14.01 -4.35
CA GLN A 289 5.88 13.36 -5.54
C GLN A 289 4.60 14.05 -6.00
N PHE A 290 3.78 14.58 -5.10
CA PHE A 290 2.52 15.25 -5.45
C PHE A 290 2.65 16.77 -5.59
N LYS A 291 3.87 17.34 -5.53
CA LYS A 291 4.14 18.79 -5.60
C LYS A 291 4.56 19.28 -6.99
N GLY A 292 4.06 18.68 -8.07
CA GLY A 292 4.41 19.05 -9.45
C GLY A 292 4.29 20.56 -9.77
N LYS A 293 3.27 21.24 -9.22
CA LYS A 293 3.06 22.69 -9.44
C LYS A 293 4.08 23.58 -8.72
N VAL A 294 4.67 23.13 -7.62
CA VAL A 294 5.79 23.80 -6.94
C VAL A 294 7.04 23.73 -7.83
N PHE A 295 7.37 22.56 -8.35
CA PHE A 295 8.53 22.40 -9.23
C PHE A 295 8.40 23.22 -10.52
N ALA A 296 7.23 23.21 -11.14
CA ALA A 296 6.95 24.03 -12.33
C ALA A 296 7.11 25.55 -12.07
N GLN A 297 6.86 26.01 -10.84
CA GLN A 297 7.10 27.41 -10.46
C GLN A 297 8.57 27.70 -10.17
N ALA A 298 9.26 26.79 -9.49
CA ALA A 298 10.68 26.92 -9.20
C ALA A 298 11.52 26.97 -10.49
N GLU A 299 11.18 26.13 -11.47
CA GLU A 299 11.82 26.11 -12.79
C GLU A 299 11.65 27.45 -13.53
N LYS A 300 10.45 28.02 -13.53
CA LYS A 300 10.19 29.35 -14.12
C LYS A 300 11.02 30.46 -13.49
N LYS A 301 11.32 30.34 -12.19
CA LYS A 301 12.13 31.31 -11.44
C LYS A 301 13.62 31.01 -11.52
N GLN A 302 14.03 29.90 -12.16
CA GLN A 302 15.40 29.40 -12.18
C GLN A 302 15.99 29.25 -10.77
N THR A 303 15.17 28.81 -9.81
CA THR A 303 15.58 28.59 -8.42
C THR A 303 15.63 27.11 -8.12
N ASN A 304 16.70 26.63 -7.47
CA ASN A 304 16.72 25.28 -6.91
C ASN A 304 16.02 25.27 -5.55
N LEU A 305 14.78 24.77 -5.53
CA LEU A 305 13.96 24.71 -4.33
C LEU A 305 14.57 23.83 -3.23
N CYS A 306 15.22 22.73 -3.62
CA CYS A 306 15.64 21.71 -2.66
C CYS A 306 16.87 22.15 -1.84
N ASP A 307 17.64 23.13 -2.33
CA ASP A 307 18.86 23.59 -1.65
C ASP A 307 18.61 24.40 -0.37
N SER A 308 17.38 24.91 -0.17
CA SER A 308 17.01 25.62 1.06
C SER A 308 16.45 24.71 2.16
N LEU A 309 16.32 23.41 1.91
CA LEU A 309 15.76 22.45 2.85
C LEU A 309 16.86 21.80 3.70
N ASP A 310 16.47 21.26 4.86
CA ASP A 310 17.37 20.39 5.64
C ASP A 310 17.77 19.14 4.85
N ASN A 311 18.78 18.41 5.30
CA ASN A 311 19.30 17.26 4.56
C ASN A 311 18.25 16.20 4.25
N TYR A 312 17.31 15.91 5.15
CA TYR A 312 16.29 14.89 4.96
C TYR A 312 15.24 15.35 3.94
N SER A 313 14.66 16.53 4.19
CA SER A 313 13.67 17.15 3.32
C SER A 313 14.23 17.45 1.92
N ARG A 314 15.52 17.79 1.82
CA ARG A 314 16.23 18.00 0.55
C ARG A 314 16.30 16.74 -0.29
N LEU A 315 16.59 15.58 0.31
CA LEU A 315 16.64 14.31 -0.44
C LEU A 315 15.25 13.94 -0.96
N GLY A 316 14.21 14.09 -0.12
CA GLY A 316 12.83 13.90 -0.56
C GLY A 316 12.41 14.86 -1.67
N CYS A 317 12.82 16.12 -1.58
CA CYS A 317 12.57 17.14 -2.62
C CYS A 317 13.23 16.78 -3.95
N ILE A 318 14.51 16.38 -3.92
CA ILE A 318 15.23 15.93 -5.12
C ILE A 318 14.50 14.72 -5.70
N TRP A 319 14.20 13.71 -4.87
CA TRP A 319 13.51 12.52 -5.35
C TRP A 319 12.16 12.88 -6.01
N GLY A 320 11.29 13.62 -5.32
CA GLY A 320 9.98 14.01 -5.83
C GLY A 320 10.03 14.89 -7.08
N GLN A 321 11.07 15.71 -7.23
CA GLN A 321 11.28 16.52 -8.44
C GLN A 321 11.53 15.64 -9.66
N TYR A 322 12.42 14.65 -9.54
CA TYR A 322 12.79 13.79 -10.65
C TYR A 322 11.82 12.63 -10.86
N SER A 323 11.01 12.27 -9.86
CA SER A 323 9.96 11.26 -9.97
C SER A 323 8.72 11.76 -10.71
N ASN A 324 8.65 13.05 -11.05
CA ASN A 324 7.59 13.64 -11.86
C ASN A 324 8.04 13.92 -13.30
N LYS A 325 9.28 13.58 -13.61
CA LYS A 325 9.95 13.93 -14.85
C LYS A 325 10.08 12.68 -15.71
N ARG A 326 9.50 12.71 -16.92
CA ARG A 326 9.66 11.63 -17.90
C ARG A 326 11.14 11.41 -18.20
N PHE A 327 11.64 10.21 -17.89
CA PHE A 327 13.02 9.82 -18.09
C PHE A 327 13.59 10.27 -19.45
N SER A 328 14.77 10.89 -19.42
CA SER A 328 15.49 11.35 -20.61
C SER A 328 17.00 11.46 -20.37
N LYS A 329 17.77 11.52 -21.46
CA LYS A 329 19.24 11.74 -21.38
C LYS A 329 19.60 13.06 -20.70
N SER A 330 18.81 14.12 -20.90
CA SER A 330 19.03 15.41 -20.25
C SER A 330 18.87 15.31 -18.74
N GLN A 331 17.92 14.52 -18.25
CA GLN A 331 17.75 14.32 -16.81
C GLN A 331 18.88 13.53 -16.17
N ILE A 332 19.49 12.58 -16.88
CA ILE A 332 20.70 11.92 -16.39
C ILE A 332 21.83 12.94 -16.21
N ILE A 333 21.98 13.87 -17.17
CA ILE A 333 22.97 14.96 -17.08
C ILE A 333 22.63 15.90 -15.91
N GLU A 334 21.35 16.21 -15.71
CA GLU A 334 20.90 16.99 -14.55
C GLU A 334 21.23 16.27 -13.23
N CYS A 335 20.96 14.97 -13.09
CA CYS A 335 21.37 14.21 -11.91
C CYS A 335 22.89 14.24 -11.74
N ASP A 336 23.67 13.98 -12.80
CA ASP A 336 25.15 14.01 -12.74
C ASP A 336 25.66 15.36 -12.20
N SER A 337 24.97 16.46 -12.49
CA SER A 337 25.35 17.81 -12.03
C SER A 337 25.23 18.01 -10.52
N LEU A 338 24.49 17.13 -9.82
CA LEU A 338 24.40 17.09 -8.36
C LEU A 338 25.68 16.49 -7.73
N LEU A 339 26.54 15.84 -8.52
CA LEU A 339 27.79 15.19 -8.07
C LEU A 339 29.02 15.82 -8.73
N GLN A 340 29.36 17.04 -8.28
CA GLN A 340 30.53 17.79 -8.73
C GLN A 340 31.82 17.32 -8.05
N ASP A 341 31.72 16.90 -6.79
CA ASP A 341 32.80 16.33 -5.99
C ASP A 341 32.43 14.90 -5.58
N PRO A 342 33.02 13.87 -6.22
CA PRO A 342 32.79 12.47 -5.88
C PRO A 342 33.12 12.11 -4.42
N GLU A 343 34.00 12.86 -3.75
CA GLU A 343 34.35 12.60 -2.35
C GLU A 343 33.32 13.19 -1.37
N ASN A 344 32.48 14.14 -1.82
CA ASN A 344 31.45 14.74 -1.01
C ASN A 344 30.26 13.80 -0.78
N LYS A 345 30.14 13.27 0.44
CA LYS A 345 29.07 12.35 0.84
C LYS A 345 27.66 12.90 0.57
N HIS A 346 27.41 14.18 0.84
CA HIS A 346 26.08 14.77 0.63
C HIS A 346 25.72 14.80 -0.86
N GLN A 347 26.67 15.17 -1.72
CA GLN A 347 26.45 15.17 -3.18
C GLN A 347 26.20 13.75 -3.72
N ARG A 348 26.94 12.74 -3.23
CA ARG A 348 26.70 11.34 -3.63
C ARG A 348 25.30 10.85 -3.27
N ILE A 349 24.82 11.18 -2.07
CA ILE A 349 23.47 10.80 -1.62
C ILE A 349 22.40 11.55 -2.42
N SER A 350 22.56 12.86 -2.65
CA SER A 350 21.65 13.64 -3.51
C SER A 350 21.59 13.11 -4.94
N HIS A 351 22.73 12.76 -5.52
CA HIS A 351 22.81 12.13 -6.83
C HIS A 351 22.11 10.76 -6.84
N ALA A 352 22.33 9.93 -5.82
CA ALA A 352 21.64 8.64 -5.68
C ALA A 352 20.12 8.80 -5.58
N ALA A 353 19.61 9.82 -4.88
CA ALA A 353 18.18 10.08 -4.74
C ALA A 353 17.56 10.50 -6.09
N CYS A 354 18.29 11.31 -6.86
CA CYS A 354 17.92 11.68 -8.22
C CYS A 354 17.86 10.46 -9.15
N VAL A 355 18.88 9.59 -9.09
CA VAL A 355 18.94 8.35 -9.86
C VAL A 355 17.81 7.41 -9.49
N ASP A 356 17.51 7.23 -8.21
CA ASP A 356 16.40 6.39 -7.76
C ASP A 356 15.07 6.88 -8.34
N ALA A 357 14.80 8.18 -8.23
CA ALA A 357 13.59 8.79 -8.76
C ALA A 357 13.46 8.65 -10.29
N LEU A 358 14.56 8.77 -11.04
CA LEU A 358 14.54 8.54 -12.48
C LEU A 358 14.26 7.09 -12.84
N LEU A 359 14.86 6.15 -12.11
CA LEU A 359 14.65 4.72 -12.32
C LEU A 359 13.27 4.26 -11.83
N SER A 360 12.62 5.05 -10.97
CA SER A 360 11.24 4.81 -10.54
C SER A 360 10.22 5.03 -11.68
N GLN A 361 10.56 5.78 -12.72
CA GLN A 361 9.61 6.15 -13.78
C GLN A 361 9.22 4.98 -14.72
N GLY A 362 9.86 3.81 -14.61
CA GLY A 362 9.48 2.61 -15.34
C GLY A 362 10.64 1.72 -15.76
N ASP A 363 10.34 0.76 -16.63
CA ASP A 363 11.33 -0.15 -17.17
C ASP A 363 12.11 0.50 -18.34
N PHE A 364 13.42 0.59 -18.20
CA PHE A 364 14.33 1.07 -19.25
C PHE A 364 15.12 -0.05 -19.94
N GLY A 365 14.84 -1.32 -19.61
CA GLY A 365 15.50 -2.50 -20.18
C GLY A 365 17.02 -2.36 -20.19
N ASP A 366 17.61 -2.48 -21.39
CA ASP A 366 19.05 -2.33 -21.64
C ASP A 366 19.65 -1.02 -21.12
N LEU A 367 18.85 0.04 -21.04
CA LEU A 367 19.34 1.34 -20.60
C LEU A 367 19.61 1.37 -19.09
N THR A 368 18.82 0.68 -18.27
CA THR A 368 19.11 0.51 -16.84
C THR A 368 20.46 -0.15 -16.66
N SER A 369 20.72 -1.26 -17.36
CA SER A 369 22.01 -1.96 -17.30
C SER A 369 23.19 -1.06 -17.71
N LYS A 370 23.05 -0.30 -18.80
CA LYS A 370 24.08 0.66 -19.24
C LYS A 370 24.32 1.79 -18.23
N LEU A 371 23.27 2.24 -17.53
CA LEU A 371 23.39 3.23 -16.47
C LEU A 371 24.12 2.68 -15.25
N CYS A 372 23.77 1.46 -14.80
CA CYS A 372 24.44 0.84 -13.66
C CYS A 372 25.94 0.65 -13.94
N ASP A 373 26.30 0.16 -15.13
CA ASP A 373 27.69 0.03 -15.57
C ASP A 373 28.43 1.37 -15.60
N ARG A 374 27.75 2.45 -16.00
CA ARG A 374 28.31 3.80 -16.01
C ARG A 374 28.63 4.25 -14.58
N TYR A 375 27.70 4.10 -13.64
CA TYR A 375 27.89 4.49 -12.24
C TYR A 375 28.98 3.65 -11.57
N LYS A 376 29.04 2.34 -11.88
CA LYS A 376 30.13 1.46 -11.46
C LYS A 376 31.49 1.94 -11.94
N LYS A 377 31.64 2.24 -13.25
CA LYS A 377 32.91 2.71 -13.84
C LYS A 377 33.39 4.04 -13.27
N LYS A 378 32.45 4.92 -12.89
CA LYS A 378 32.75 6.22 -12.26
C LYS A 378 33.01 6.11 -10.74
N SER A 379 32.91 4.93 -10.15
CA SER A 379 33.02 4.71 -8.71
C SER A 379 31.97 5.48 -7.88
N TRP A 380 30.78 5.68 -8.44
CA TRP A 380 29.67 6.34 -7.76
C TRP A 380 28.83 5.31 -6.99
N LEU A 381 29.35 4.88 -5.83
CA LEU A 381 28.90 3.69 -5.11
C LEU A 381 27.41 3.72 -4.73
N GLU A 382 26.93 4.82 -4.14
CA GLU A 382 25.54 4.95 -3.68
C GLU A 382 24.55 4.84 -4.85
N SER A 383 24.85 5.49 -5.98
CA SER A 383 24.00 5.45 -7.18
C SER A 383 24.08 4.14 -7.94
N TYR A 384 25.25 3.50 -7.94
CA TYR A 384 25.39 2.14 -8.46
C TYR A 384 24.54 1.15 -7.64
N THR A 385 24.55 1.28 -6.32
CA THR A 385 23.78 0.42 -5.40
C THR A 385 22.28 0.55 -5.66
N VAL A 386 21.76 1.77 -5.73
CA VAL A 386 20.36 2.05 -6.11
C VAL A 386 20.03 1.44 -7.48
N CYS A 387 20.90 1.63 -8.46
CA CYS A 387 20.68 1.14 -9.83
C CYS A 387 20.62 -0.39 -9.88
N GLU A 388 21.54 -1.10 -9.22
CA GLU A 388 21.55 -2.57 -9.19
C GLU A 388 20.35 -3.12 -8.42
N MET A 389 19.92 -2.46 -7.35
CA MET A 389 18.68 -2.81 -6.66
C MET A 389 17.49 -2.72 -7.63
N ARG A 390 17.33 -1.59 -8.32
CA ARG A 390 16.26 -1.37 -9.32
C ARG A 390 16.31 -2.37 -10.48
N LYS A 391 17.50 -2.81 -10.86
CA LYS A 391 17.70 -3.84 -11.89
C LYS A 391 17.27 -5.24 -11.42
N ASN A 392 17.42 -5.54 -10.13
CA ASN A 392 17.11 -6.86 -9.55
C ASN A 392 15.67 -6.98 -9.05
N VAL A 393 15.02 -5.86 -8.69
CA VAL A 393 13.57 -5.86 -8.49
C VAL A 393 12.96 -6.13 -9.86
N ASN A 394 12.29 -7.27 -10.02
CA ASN A 394 11.68 -7.71 -11.27
C ASN A 394 10.41 -6.86 -11.56
N ILE A 395 10.62 -5.55 -11.78
CA ILE A 395 9.59 -4.54 -12.06
C ILE A 395 8.91 -4.82 -13.41
N HIS A 396 9.51 -5.66 -14.24
CA HIS A 396 9.16 -5.91 -15.64
C HIS A 396 7.73 -6.39 -15.91
N ASN A 397 6.98 -6.89 -14.93
CA ASN A 397 5.73 -7.63 -15.21
C ASN A 397 4.43 -7.11 -14.58
N SER A 398 4.38 -6.00 -13.82
CA SER A 398 3.08 -5.57 -13.26
C SER A 398 2.93 -4.12 -12.79
N PHE A 399 3.98 -3.31 -12.79
CA PHE A 399 3.94 -2.05 -12.03
C PHE A 399 3.60 -0.85 -12.88
N SER A 400 2.65 -0.06 -12.39
CA SER A 400 2.43 1.28 -12.89
C SER A 400 3.44 2.25 -12.30
N PHE A 401 3.57 3.43 -12.91
CA PHE A 401 4.52 4.49 -12.53
C PHE A 401 4.53 4.85 -11.04
N SER A 402 3.38 4.70 -10.34
CA SER A 402 3.26 4.97 -8.90
C SER A 402 3.97 3.93 -8.03
N ASP A 403 4.17 2.72 -8.54
CA ASP A 403 4.44 1.57 -7.68
C ASP A 403 5.93 1.29 -7.44
N SER A 404 6.79 2.00 -8.15
CA SER A 404 8.23 1.93 -8.01
C SER A 404 8.72 2.66 -6.76
N LEU A 405 8.03 3.70 -6.28
CA LEU A 405 8.43 4.44 -5.08
C LEU A 405 8.55 3.53 -3.85
N TYR A 406 7.78 2.46 -3.82
CA TYR A 406 7.67 1.55 -2.69
C TYR A 406 8.91 0.69 -2.49
N TYR A 407 9.70 0.46 -3.55
CA TYR A 407 10.96 -0.29 -3.46
C TYR A 407 12.13 0.64 -3.14
N ASN A 408 11.91 1.53 -2.19
CA ASN A 408 12.89 2.54 -1.83
C ASN A 408 14.08 1.88 -1.12
N TYR A 409 15.27 2.35 -1.47
CA TYR A 409 16.48 2.05 -0.72
C TYR A 409 16.45 2.87 0.59
N ASP A 410 17.14 2.46 1.65
CA ASP A 410 17.33 3.20 2.92
C ASP A 410 18.02 4.58 2.74
N LEU A 411 18.03 5.13 1.54
CA LEU A 411 18.53 6.44 1.17
C LEU A 411 17.61 7.57 1.64
N LEU A 412 16.31 7.35 1.52
CA LEU A 412 15.32 8.39 1.75
C LEU A 412 14.81 8.41 3.19
N GLU A 413 15.22 7.44 4.01
CA GLU A 413 15.15 7.50 5.46
C GLU A 413 16.55 7.36 6.03
N PRO A 414 17.12 8.41 6.66
CA PRO A 414 18.28 8.17 7.50
C PRO A 414 17.81 7.16 8.54
N SER A 415 18.43 5.97 8.55
CA SER A 415 18.24 5.01 9.63
C SER A 415 18.29 5.81 10.92
N VAL A 416 17.13 5.99 11.56
CA VAL A 416 17.06 6.60 12.87
C VAL A 416 17.84 5.60 13.70
N SER A 417 19.10 5.92 13.97
CA SER A 417 20.00 5.07 14.72
C SER A 417 19.29 4.76 16.04
N GLN A 418 18.74 3.55 16.13
CA GLN A 418 18.30 2.94 17.38
C GLN A 418 19.50 2.79 18.32
#